data_AF-A0A3B0N1D8-F1
#
_entry.id   AF-A0A3B0N1D8-F1
#
_cell.length_a   1.000
_cell.length_b   1.000
_cell.length_c   1.000
_cell.angle_alpha   90.00
_cell.angle_beta   90.00
_cell.angle_gamma   90.00
#
_symmetry.space_group_name_H-M   'P 1'
#
loop_
_entity.id
_entity.type
_entity.pdbx_description
1 polymer ?
#
loop_
_entity_poly.entity_id
_entity_poly.type
_entity_poly.pdbx_seq_one_letter_code
_entity_poly.pdbx_strand_id
1 'polypeptide(L)' 'MQPKRRRFKGYAVLDERGSLIWGTMHPESKKSRELFEKWNPTVDGYDHGEKLVSIEITLTE' A
#
# COMPACT_ATOMS: atom_id res chain seq x y z
N MET A 1 -18.07 5.29 26.16
CA MET A 1 -17.52 6.00 24.98
C MET A 1 -17.11 4.93 23.99
N GLN A 2 -17.79 4.74 22.85
CA GLN A 2 -17.33 3.76 21.86
C GLN A 2 -16.01 4.28 21.25
N PRO A 3 -14.96 3.46 21.10
CA PRO A 3 -13.73 3.91 20.49
C PRO A 3 -14.01 4.34 19.06
N LYS A 4 -13.65 5.59 18.74
CA LYS A 4 -13.86 6.17 17.43
C LYS A 4 -12.93 5.45 16.46
N ARG A 5 -13.45 4.44 15.75
CA ARG A 5 -12.73 3.67 14.74
C ARG A 5 -11.92 4.62 13.85
N ARG A 6 -10.60 4.57 13.95
CA ARG A 6 -9.71 5.36 13.10
C ARG A 6 -9.69 4.69 11.73
N ARG A 7 -10.17 5.40 10.71
CA ARG A 7 -10.12 4.95 9.33
C ARG A 7 -8.96 5.62 8.62
N PHE A 8 -8.16 4.83 7.93
CA PHE A 8 -7.17 5.31 6.97
C PHE A 8 -7.73 5.10 5.56
N LYS A 9 -7.67 6.14 4.73
CA LYS A 9 -8.00 6.07 3.30
C LYS A 9 -6.77 6.52 2.52
N GLY A 10 -6.38 5.73 1.53
CA GLY A 10 -5.19 6.03 0.74
C GLY A 10 -4.93 4.98 -0.31
N TYR A 11 -3.66 4.75 -0.58
CA TYR A 11 -3.17 3.84 -1.60
C TYR A 11 -2.10 2.93 -1.00
N ALA A 12 -2.00 1.74 -1.55
CA ALA A 12 -0.92 0.79 -1.27
C ALA A 12 -0.66 -0.06 -2.50
N VAL A 13 0.49 -0.71 -2.52
CA VAL A 13 0.83 -1.74 -3.48
C VAL A 13 0.47 -3.10 -2.90
N LEU A 14 -0.17 -3.93 -3.73
CA LEU A 14 -0.38 -5.35 -3.47
C LEU A 14 0.68 -6.17 -4.20
N ASP A 15 1.12 -7.27 -3.59
CA ASP A 15 1.92 -8.28 -4.29
C ASP A 15 1.09 -9.07 -5.32
N GLU A 16 1.73 -9.95 -6.09
CA GLU A 16 1.07 -10.85 -7.06
C GLU A 16 -0.08 -11.69 -6.47
N ARG A 17 -0.10 -11.91 -5.16
CA ARG A 17 -1.11 -12.70 -4.44
C ARG A 17 -2.25 -11.84 -3.89
N GLY A 18 -2.16 -10.52 -4.07
CA GLY A 18 -3.10 -9.56 -3.51
C GLY A 18 -2.82 -9.18 -2.05
N SER A 19 -1.65 -9.54 -1.50
CA SER A 19 -1.26 -9.19 -0.13
C SER A 19 -0.76 -7.75 -0.06
N LEU A 20 -1.14 -7.03 1.00
CA LEU A 20 -0.75 -5.63 1.19
C LEU A 20 0.75 -5.50 1.52
N ILE A 21 1.47 -4.68 0.75
CA ILE A 21 2.85 -4.29 1.07
C ILE A 21 2.79 -3.07 2.01
N TRP A 22 2.83 -3.34 3.32
CA TRP A 22 2.64 -2.33 4.39
C TRP A 22 3.51 -1.08 4.26
N GLY A 23 4.76 -1.21 3.79
CA GLY A 23 5.69 -0.10 3.60
C GLY A 23 5.33 0.90 2.49
N THR A 24 4.27 0.62 1.72
CA THR A 24 3.83 1.44 0.58
C THR A 24 2.57 2.25 0.87
N MET A 25 1.97 2.11 2.06
CA MET A 25 0.73 2.82 2.37
C MET A 25 0.95 4.33 2.42
N HIS A 26 0.19 5.08 1.63
CA HIS A 26 0.21 6.54 1.68
C HIS A 26 -1.15 7.12 1.25
N PRO A 27 -1.59 8.28 1.79
CA PRO A 27 -2.79 8.97 1.30
C PRO A 27 -2.75 9.33 -0.20
N GLU A 28 -1.56 9.37 -0.81
CA GLU A 28 -1.33 9.77 -2.19
C GLU A 28 -0.74 8.61 -2.99
N SER A 29 -1.30 8.36 -4.19
CA SER A 29 -0.88 7.26 -5.07
C SER A 29 0.58 7.39 -5.51
N LYS A 30 1.01 8.60 -5.87
CA LYS A 30 2.40 8.87 -6.28
C LYS A 30 3.40 8.50 -5.19
N LYS A 31 3.12 8.91 -3.95
CA LYS A 31 3.97 8.61 -2.79
C LYS A 31 3.99 7.11 -2.47
N SER A 32 2.85 6.43 -2.62
CA SER A 32 2.78 4.98 -2.48
C SER A 32 3.67 4.26 -3.49
N ARG A 33 3.68 4.73 -4.75
CA ARG A 33 4.58 4.23 -5.79
C ARG A 33 6.05 4.54 -5.52
N GLU A 34 6.37 5.76 -5.11
CA GLU A 34 7.74 6.16 -4.72
C GLU A 34 8.26 5.29 -3.56
N LEU A 35 7.42 4.99 -2.57
CA LEU A 35 7.78 4.08 -1.48
C LEU A 35 8.02 2.67 -2.00
N PHE A 36 7.16 2.16 -2.87
CA PHE A 36 7.34 0.85 -3.48
C PHE A 36 8.67 0.75 -4.23
N GLU A 37 8.96 1.70 -5.12
CA GLU A 37 10.20 1.73 -5.92
C GLU A 37 11.44 1.92 -5.04
N LYS A 38 11.34 2.70 -3.96
CA LYS A 38 12.43 2.87 -2.98
C LYS A 38 12.81 1.56 -2.29
N TRP A 39 11.81 0.77 -1.91
CA TRP A 39 12.03 -0.49 -1.18
C TRP A 39 12.24 -1.68 -2.13
N ASN A 40 11.78 -1.58 -3.38
CA ASN A 40 11.89 -2.60 -4.43
C ASN A 40 12.52 -1.95 -5.67
N PRO A 41 13.82 -1.62 -5.63
CA PRO A 41 14.51 -1.10 -6.80
C PRO A 41 14.44 -2.16 -7.90
N THR A 42 13.87 -1.80 -9.04
CA THR A 42 13.67 -2.69 -10.17
C THR A 42 15.02 -3.27 -10.60
N VAL A 43 15.17 -4.59 -10.54
CA VAL A 43 16.21 -5.28 -11.30
C VAL A 43 15.64 -5.43 -12.70
N ASP A 44 16.30 -4.86 -13.70
CA ASP A 44 15.80 -4.84 -15.08
C ASP A 44 15.27 -6.22 -15.52
N GLY A 45 14.01 -6.28 -15.96
CA GLY A 45 13.37 -7.47 -16.50
C GLY A 45 12.43 -8.24 -15.57
N TYR A 46 12.24 -7.84 -14.31
CA TYR A 46 11.27 -8.46 -13.40
C TYR A 46 10.08 -7.54 -13.13
N ASP A 47 8.93 -7.87 -13.73
CA ASP A 47 7.62 -7.39 -13.29
C ASP A 47 7.05 -8.46 -12.36
N HIS A 48 6.99 -8.17 -11.06
CA HIS A 48 6.65 -9.13 -10.00
C HIS A 48 5.13 -9.21 -9.75
N GLY A 49 4.32 -8.67 -10.67
CA GLY A 49 2.86 -8.76 -10.62
C GLY A 49 2.21 -7.81 -9.60
N GLU A 50 2.94 -6.80 -9.10
CA GLU A 50 2.40 -5.89 -8.11
C GLU A 50 1.43 -4.86 -8.67
N LYS A 51 0.46 -4.47 -7.84
CA LYS A 51 -0.61 -3.56 -8.25
C LYS A 51 -0.81 -2.43 -7.25
N LEU A 52 -0.74 -1.19 -7.72
CA LEU A 52 -1.15 -0.02 -6.94
C LEU A 52 -2.68 0.05 -6.88
N VAL A 53 -3.23 0.08 -5.67
CA VAL A 53 -4.68 0.10 -5.42
C VAL A 53 -5.05 1.14 -4.37
N SER A 54 -6.30 1.61 -4.39
CA SER A 54 -6.88 2.36 -3.28
C SER A 54 -7.33 1.42 -2.17
N ILE A 55 -7.13 1.83 -0.91
CA ILE A 55 -7.49 1.04 0.28
C ILE A 55 -8.22 1.88 1.31
N GLU A 56 -9.09 1.22 2.08
CA GLU A 56 -9.66 1.74 3.33
C GLU A 56 -9.34 0.75 4.46
N ILE A 57 -8.52 1.16 5.43
CA ILE A 57 -8.18 0.35 6.60
C ILE A 57 -8.95 0.90 7.80
N THR A 58 -9.65 0.00 8.50
CA THR A 58 -10.29 0.31 9.77
C THR A 58 -9.44 -0.23 10.91
N LEU A 59 -8.93 0.66 11.75
CA LEU A 59 -8.25 0.27 12.99
C LEU A 59 -9.32 -0.06 14.05
N THR A 60 -9.24 -1.27 14.59
CA THR A 60 -10.05 -1.75 15.71
C THR A 60 -9.15 -1.92 16.93
N GLU A 61 -9.62 -1.52 18.11
CA GLU A 61 -8.98 -1.81 19.41
C GLU A 61 -9.15 -3.27 19.81
#